data_AF-S5ZV65-F1
#
_entry.id   AF-S5ZV65-F1
#
_cell.length_a   1.000
_cell.length_b   1.000
_cell.length_c   1.000
_cell.angle_alpha   90.00
_cell.angle_beta   90.00
_cell.angle_gamma   90.00
#
_symmetry.space_group_name_H-M   'P 1'
#
loop_
_entity.id
_entity.type
_entity.pdbx_description
1 polymer ?
#
loop_
_entity_poly.entity_id
_entity_poly.type
_entity_poly.pdbx_seq_one_letter_code
_entity_poly.pdbx_strand_id
1 'polypeptide(L)'
;MGYVKEASFLLNGVSSDQLAEVLLNMGGWGVNYFIEERRGGRWMYAFFREVKRQDDYFLVKVGLREKDRWKWGEVFMVRLVEDGGGVRMVVRRVRGVGRIGSDLVGYWIVENARKHYPDVLLEDGTTF
;
A
#
# COMPACT_ATOMS: atom_id res chain seq x y z
N MET A 1 4.00 -23.06 8.02
CA MET A 1 4.57 -21.70 8.19
C MET A 1 4.42 -20.98 6.87
N GLY A 2 3.41 -20.12 6.73
CA GLY A 2 3.20 -19.35 5.51
C GLY A 2 4.11 -18.13 5.52
N TYR A 3 4.94 -17.96 4.50
CA TYR A 3 5.75 -16.76 4.30
C TYR A 3 4.84 -15.53 4.36
N VAL A 4 5.10 -14.66 5.32
CA VAL A 4 4.48 -13.34 5.37
C VAL A 4 5.00 -12.58 4.16
N LYS A 5 4.12 -12.24 3.22
CA LYS A 5 4.49 -11.43 2.05
C LYS A 5 4.68 -9.98 2.49
N GLU A 6 5.92 -9.57 2.61
CA GLU A 6 6.37 -8.23 2.96
C GLU A 6 7.04 -7.61 1.73
N ALA A 7 6.81 -6.33 1.48
CA ALA A 7 7.48 -5.57 0.45
C ALA A 7 8.15 -4.34 1.07
N SER A 8 9.37 -4.03 0.65
CA SER A 8 10.15 -2.90 1.14
C SER A 8 10.49 -1.97 -0.01
N PHE A 9 10.23 -0.68 0.15
CA PHE A 9 10.44 0.38 -0.84
C PHE A 9 11.37 1.42 -0.23
N LEU A 10 12.45 1.75 -0.94
CA LEU A 10 13.34 2.84 -0.55
C LEU A 10 13.01 4.08 -1.39
N LEU A 11 12.62 5.16 -0.71
CA LEU A 11 12.12 6.38 -1.33
C LEU A 11 13.03 7.55 -0.99
N ASN A 12 13.51 8.26 -2.01
CA ASN A 12 14.22 9.52 -1.85
C ASN A 12 13.33 10.71 -2.22
N GLY A 13 13.73 11.91 -1.80
CA GLY A 13 13.00 13.14 -2.11
C GLY A 13 11.72 13.32 -1.28
N VAL A 14 11.56 12.54 -0.19
CA VAL A 14 10.43 12.63 0.75
C VAL A 14 10.88 12.24 2.15
N SER A 15 10.36 12.93 3.17
CA SER A 15 10.56 12.57 4.58
C SER A 15 9.48 11.61 5.10
N SER A 16 9.74 10.94 6.22
CA SER A 16 8.75 10.03 6.82
C SER A 16 7.47 10.77 7.23
N ASP A 17 7.57 12.03 7.65
CA ASP A 17 6.41 12.86 7.99
C ASP A 17 5.55 13.21 6.76
N GLN A 18 6.18 13.55 5.64
CA GLN A 18 5.47 13.80 4.37
C GLN A 18 4.77 12.54 3.87
N LEU A 19 5.44 11.39 3.97
CA LEU A 19 4.86 10.10 3.57
C LEU A 19 3.74 9.65 4.53
N ALA A 20 3.88 9.95 5.83
CA ALA A 20 2.84 9.76 6.83
C ALA A 20 1.58 10.59 6.53
N GLU A 21 1.75 11.85 6.13
CA GLU A 21 0.66 12.72 5.69
C GLU A 21 -0.07 12.14 4.48
N VAL A 22 0.69 11.73 3.45
CA VAL A 22 0.12 11.07 2.26
C VAL A 22 -0.72 9.87 2.67
N LEU A 23 -0.18 8.97 3.50
CA LEU A 23 -0.88 7.78 3.98
C LEU A 23 -2.19 8.11 4.68
N LEU A 24 -2.18 9.07 5.62
CA LEU A 24 -3.38 9.48 6.35
C LEU A 24 -4.45 10.05 5.41
N ASN A 25 -4.04 10.77 4.37
CA ASN A 25 -4.93 11.35 3.36
C ASN A 25 -5.42 10.33 2.33
N MET A 26 -4.89 9.10 2.30
CA MET A 26 -5.39 8.03 1.44
C MET A 26 -6.70 7.41 1.94
N GLY A 27 -7.23 7.79 3.11
CA GLY A 27 -8.55 7.36 3.56
C GLY A 27 -9.64 7.69 2.53
N GLY A 28 -10.28 6.66 1.97
CA GLY A 28 -11.29 6.80 0.91
C GLY A 28 -10.73 6.81 -0.51
N TRP A 29 -9.41 6.92 -0.69
CA TRP A 29 -8.77 6.78 -2.00
C TRP A 29 -8.99 5.38 -2.57
N GLY A 30 -9.11 5.27 -3.89
CA GLY A 30 -9.23 3.98 -4.55
C GLY A 30 -8.85 3.99 -6.02
N VAL A 31 -8.77 2.79 -6.57
CA VAL A 31 -8.30 2.51 -7.92
C VAL A 31 -8.97 1.25 -8.46
N ASN A 32 -9.26 1.24 -9.76
CA ASN A 32 -9.67 0.02 -10.44
C ASN A 32 -8.44 -0.81 -10.79
N TYR A 33 -8.44 -2.10 -10.44
CA TYR A 33 -7.39 -3.03 -10.85
C TYR A 33 -7.99 -4.37 -11.27
N PHE A 34 -7.25 -5.10 -12.09
CA PHE A 34 -7.67 -6.38 -12.64
C PHE A 34 -7.13 -7.52 -11.78
N ILE A 35 -8.02 -8.42 -11.35
CA ILE A 35 -7.64 -9.67 -10.65
C ILE A 35 -7.74 -10.80 -11.64
N GLU A 36 -6.65 -11.53 -11.84
CA GLU A 36 -6.64 -12.78 -12.60
C GLU A 36 -7.12 -13.96 -11.73
N GLU A 37 -8.03 -14.77 -12.28
CA GLU A 37 -8.50 -16.00 -11.65
C GLU A 37 -8.41 -17.17 -12.63
N ARG A 38 -8.56 -18.40 -12.11
CA ARG A 38 -8.42 -19.64 -12.90
C ARG A 38 -9.33 -19.73 -14.14
N ARG A 39 -10.44 -18.99 -14.18
CA ARG A 39 -11.44 -19.03 -15.26
C ARG A 39 -11.54 -17.70 -16.02
N GLY A 40 -10.51 -16.86 -15.92
CA GLY A 40 -10.51 -15.49 -16.44
C GLY A 40 -10.35 -14.48 -15.31
N GLY A 41 -10.13 -13.21 -15.66
CA GLY A 41 -9.99 -12.15 -14.68
C GLY A 41 -11.15 -11.15 -14.68
N ARG A 42 -11.18 -10.30 -13.66
CA ARG A 42 -12.23 -9.32 -13.44
C ARG A 42 -11.68 -8.00 -12.93
N TRP A 43 -12.32 -6.91 -13.33
CA TRP A 43 -12.06 -5.58 -12.80
C TRP A 43 -12.71 -5.40 -11.43
N MET A 44 -11.93 -4.90 -10.48
CA MET A 44 -12.34 -4.66 -9.10
C MET A 44 -11.95 -3.26 -8.68
N TYR A 45 -12.80 -2.62 -7.89
CA TYR A 45 -12.45 -1.36 -7.25
C TYR A 45 -11.80 -1.67 -5.90
N ALA A 46 -10.51 -1.37 -5.79
CA ALA A 46 -9.77 -1.37 -4.53
C ALA A 46 -9.84 0.01 -3.90
N PHE A 47 -10.05 0.08 -2.59
CA PHE A 47 -10.07 1.35 -1.88
C PHE A 47 -9.55 1.24 -0.46
N PHE A 48 -8.88 2.28 -0.01
CA PHE A 48 -8.29 2.40 1.31
C PHE A 48 -9.42 2.79 2.27
N ARG A 49 -10.10 1.78 2.80
CA ARG A 49 -11.29 1.95 3.66
C ARG A 49 -10.95 2.68 4.96
N GLU A 50 -9.78 2.42 5.50
CA GLU A 50 -9.31 3.01 6.75
C GLU A 50 -7.78 3.05 6.75
N VAL A 51 -7.23 4.19 7.11
CA VAL A 51 -5.80 4.34 7.42
C VAL A 51 -5.70 4.94 8.81
N LYS A 52 -5.04 4.24 9.73
CA LYS A 52 -4.90 4.66 11.12
C LYS A 52 -3.47 4.49 11.59
N ARG A 53 -2.88 5.56 12.13
CA ARG A 53 -1.58 5.47 12.82
C ARG A 53 -1.73 4.72 14.14
N GLN A 54 -0.81 3.82 14.43
CA GLN A 54 -0.66 3.08 15.67
C GLN A 54 0.83 3.07 16.04
N ASP A 55 1.20 3.81 17.07
CA ASP A 55 2.57 3.92 17.56
C ASP A 55 3.60 4.14 16.43
N ASP A 56 4.34 3.09 16.06
CA ASP A 56 5.42 3.06 15.07
C ASP A 56 4.98 2.65 13.65
N TYR A 57 3.69 2.40 13.40
CA TYR A 57 3.18 1.96 12.10
C TYR A 57 1.81 2.53 11.74
N PHE A 58 1.39 2.30 10.49
CA PHE A 58 0.05 2.58 10.00
C PHE A 58 -0.68 1.27 9.71
N LEU A 59 -1.88 1.12 10.27
CA LEU A 59 -2.80 0.05 9.91
C LEU A 59 -3.63 0.53 8.70
N VAL A 60 -3.48 -0.16 7.58
CA VAL A 60 -4.17 0.15 6.31
C VAL A 60 -5.14 -0.97 6.00
N LYS A 61 -6.45 -0.66 5.95
CA LYS A 61 -7.49 -1.60 5.53
C LYS A 61 -7.88 -1.30 4.09
N VAL A 62 -7.63 -2.24 3.19
CA VAL A 62 -8.03 -2.14 1.79
C VAL A 62 -9.25 -3.00 1.54
N GLY A 63 -10.28 -2.38 0.99
CA GLY A 63 -11.51 -3.03 0.57
C GLY A 63 -11.55 -3.33 -0.91
N LEU A 64 -12.23 -4.42 -1.26
CA LEU A 64 -12.48 -4.85 -2.62
C LEU A 64 -13.98 -4.95 -2.87
N ARG A 65 -14.46 -4.19 -3.85
CA ARG A 65 -15.84 -4.28 -4.32
C ARG A 65 -15.90 -4.49 -5.83
N GLU A 66 -16.92 -5.24 -6.24
CA GLU A 66 -17.30 -5.45 -7.63
C GLU A 66 -18.61 -4.70 -7.84
N LYS A 67 -18.61 -3.66 -8.67
CA LYS A 67 -19.75 -2.72 -8.75
C LYS A 67 -20.10 -2.22 -7.32
N ASP A 68 -21.36 -2.31 -6.92
CA ASP A 68 -21.84 -1.89 -5.60
C ASP A 68 -21.80 -3.01 -4.54
N ARG A 69 -21.18 -4.17 -4.83
CA ARG A 69 -21.13 -5.31 -3.90
C ARG A 69 -19.76 -5.48 -3.29
N TRP A 70 -19.70 -5.42 -1.96
CA TRP A 70 -18.51 -5.80 -1.20
C TRP A 70 -18.15 -7.28 -1.43
N LYS A 71 -16.85 -7.55 -1.59
CA LYS A 71 -16.33 -8.91 -1.79
C LYS A 71 -15.36 -9.30 -0.69
N TRP A 72 -14.28 -8.54 -0.58
CA TRP A 72 -13.14 -8.93 0.25
C TRP A 72 -12.48 -7.71 0.90
N GLY A 73 -11.64 -7.99 1.89
CA GLY A 73 -10.76 -7.00 2.48
C GLY A 73 -9.42 -7.61 2.83
N GLU A 74 -8.39 -6.77 2.76
CA GLU A 74 -7.03 -7.05 3.16
C GLU A 74 -6.62 -5.99 4.19
N VAL A 75 -5.77 -6.37 5.14
CA VAL A 75 -5.24 -5.48 6.17
C VAL A 75 -3.72 -5.54 6.09
N PHE A 76 -3.11 -4.38 6.04
CA PHE A 76 -1.67 -4.19 5.96
C PHE A 76 -1.19 -3.35 7.14
N MET A 77 0.04 -3.63 7.54
CA MET A 77 0.86 -2.79 8.39
C MET A 77 1.86 -2.08 7.48
N VAL A 78 1.96 -0.76 7.58
CA VAL A 78 2.94 0.05 6.86
C VAL A 78 3.85 0.73 7.88
N ARG A 79 5.15 0.48 7.82
CA ARG A 79 6.16 1.13 8.65
C ARG A 79 7.01 2.07 7.81
N LEU A 80 7.33 3.22 8.37
CA LEU A 80 8.22 4.22 7.74
C LEU A 80 9.46 4.33 8.62
N VAL A 81 10.63 4.15 8.02
CA VAL A 81 11.92 4.21 8.72
C VAL A 81 12.82 5.16 7.94
N GLU A 82 13.33 6.19 8.59
CA GLU A 82 14.36 7.06 8.00
C GLU A 82 15.62 6.24 7.72
N ASP A 83 16.17 6.35 6.51
CA ASP A 83 17.35 5.61 6.06
C ASP A 83 18.22 6.47 5.14
N GLY A 84 19.36 6.93 5.65
CA GLY A 84 20.46 7.45 4.83
C GLY A 84 20.13 8.63 3.89
N GLY A 85 19.15 9.47 4.21
CA GLY A 85 18.70 10.59 3.37
C GLY A 85 17.40 10.34 2.60
N GLY A 86 16.82 9.15 2.75
CA GLY A 86 15.48 8.79 2.27
C GLY A 86 14.67 8.07 3.34
N VAL A 87 13.55 7.49 2.90
CA VAL A 87 12.61 6.76 3.75
C VAL A 87 12.43 5.35 3.23
N ARG A 88 12.69 4.37 4.09
CA ARG A 88 12.31 2.98 3.85
C ARG A 88 10.87 2.75 4.31
N MET A 89 9.99 2.50 3.35
CA MET A 89 8.62 2.07 3.60
C MET A 89 8.51 0.55 3.52
N VAL A 90 8.10 -0.09 4.62
CA VAL A 90 7.86 -1.53 4.69
C VAL A 90 6.37 -1.80 4.76
N VAL A 91 5.84 -2.53 3.79
CA VAL A 91 4.44 -2.92 3.69
C VAL A 91 4.30 -4.40 3.95
N ARG A 92 3.50 -4.77 4.94
CA ARG A 92 3.28 -6.16 5.34
C ARG A 92 1.81 -6.47 5.43
N ARG A 93 1.34 -7.50 4.73
CA ARG A 93 -0.02 -8.00 4.94
C ARG A 93 -0.12 -8.74 6.28
N VAL A 94 -1.11 -8.37 7.08
CA VAL A 94 -1.38 -9.01 8.38
C VAL A 94 -2.65 -9.85 8.38
N ARG A 95 -3.62 -9.55 7.51
CA ARG A 95 -4.88 -10.31 7.38
C ARG A 95 -5.49 -10.16 6.00
N GLY A 96 -6.17 -11.19 5.51
CA GLY A 96 -7.02 -11.13 4.33
C GLY A 96 -6.97 -12.40 3.50
N VAL A 97 -7.47 -12.35 2.27
CA VAL A 97 -7.81 -13.53 1.46
C VAL A 97 -6.82 -13.85 0.36
N GLY A 98 -5.82 -13.02 0.10
CA GLY A 98 -4.82 -13.32 -0.93
C GLY A 98 -4.74 -12.34 -2.09
N ARG A 99 -5.69 -11.41 -2.23
CA ARG A 99 -6.01 -10.81 -3.55
C ARG A 99 -5.19 -9.58 -3.91
N ILE A 100 -4.68 -8.85 -2.92
CA ILE A 100 -3.85 -7.65 -3.13
C ILE A 100 -2.50 -7.86 -2.47
N GLY A 101 -1.41 -7.94 -3.24
CA GLY A 101 -0.06 -8.07 -2.72
C GLY A 101 0.42 -6.83 -1.94
N SER A 102 1.38 -7.02 -1.04
CA SER A 102 1.99 -5.93 -0.27
C SER A 102 2.79 -4.98 -1.17
N ASP A 103 3.39 -5.55 -2.21
CA ASP A 103 4.02 -4.85 -3.34
C ASP A 103 3.04 -3.87 -4.00
N LEU A 104 1.85 -4.35 -4.39
CA LEU A 104 0.86 -3.53 -5.08
C LEU A 104 0.34 -2.38 -4.20
N VAL A 105 0.13 -2.64 -2.90
CA VAL A 105 -0.25 -1.59 -1.94
C VAL A 105 0.86 -0.56 -1.79
N GLY A 106 2.11 -1.00 -1.66
CA GLY A 106 3.27 -0.10 -1.60
C GLY A 106 3.37 0.78 -2.84
N TYR A 107 3.22 0.21 -4.04
CA TYR A 107 3.19 0.98 -5.28
C TYR A 107 2.09 2.05 -5.30
N TRP A 108 0.87 1.74 -4.85
CA TRP A 108 -0.19 2.75 -4.77
C TRP A 108 0.15 3.89 -3.82
N ILE A 109 0.82 3.62 -2.71
CA ILE A 109 1.27 4.65 -1.77
C ILE A 109 2.34 5.52 -2.44
N VAL A 110 3.34 4.92 -3.10
CA VAL A 110 4.39 5.65 -3.83
C VAL A 110 3.80 6.54 -4.93
N GLU A 111 2.86 6.02 -5.71
CA GLU A 111 2.20 6.79 -6.78
C GLU A 111 1.35 7.94 -6.23
N ASN A 112 0.75 7.79 -5.05
CA ASN A 112 0.09 8.92 -4.38
C ASN A 112 1.10 9.93 -3.82
N ALA A 113 2.23 9.47 -3.27
CA ALA A 113 3.29 10.35 -2.81
C ALA A 113 3.84 11.21 -3.96
N ARG A 114 4.12 10.60 -5.12
CA ARG A 114 4.59 11.31 -6.33
C ARG A 114 3.65 12.38 -6.85
N LYS A 115 2.34 12.26 -6.62
CA LYS A 115 1.36 13.30 -6.99
C LYS A 115 1.47 14.56 -6.12
N HIS A 116 1.89 14.39 -4.86
CA HIS A 116 2.04 15.49 -3.91
C HIS A 116 3.48 16.02 -3.88
N TYR A 117 4.43 15.12 -4.09
CA TYR A 117 5.87 15.35 -4.04
C TYR A 117 6.50 14.77 -5.31
N PRO A 118 6.54 15.53 -6.43
CA PRO A 118 7.00 15.03 -7.73
C PRO A 118 8.44 14.50 -7.75
N ASP A 119 9.28 14.95 -6.82
CA ASP A 119 10.68 14.55 -6.69
C ASP A 119 10.87 13.18 -6.02
N VAL A 120 9.78 12.48 -5.68
CA VAL A 120 9.83 11.14 -5.09
C VAL A 120 10.40 10.12 -6.08
N LEU A 121 11.59 9.63 -5.78
CA LEU A 121 12.28 8.59 -6.53
C LEU A 121 12.21 7.26 -5.78
N LEU A 122 11.96 6.17 -6.53
CA LEU A 122 12.04 4.80 -6.01
C LEU A 122 13.42 4.26 -6.37
N GLU A 123 14.21 3.85 -5.38
CA GLU A 123 15.57 3.35 -5.61
C GLU A 123 15.62 1.84 -5.96
N ASP A 124 16.72 1.46 -6.62
CA ASP A 124 17.15 0.09 -6.89
C ASP A 124 17.60 -0.60 -5.58
N GLY A 125 16.64 -0.82 -4.68
CA GLY A 125 16.77 -1.56 -3.42
C GLY A 125 15.43 -2.14 -2.95
N THR A 126 14.42 -2.10 -3.81
CA THR A 126 13.06 -2.53 -3.53
C THR A 126 12.98 -4.06 -3.57
N THR A 127 12.46 -4.67 -2.51
CA THR A 127 12.32 -6.14 -2.39
C THR A 127 10.85 -6.53 -2.23
N PHE A 128 10.43 -7.62 -2.87
CA PHE A 128 9.03 -8.07 -2.95
C PHE A 128 8.82 -9.51 -2.45
#